data_AF-A0A372JLE1-F1
#
_entry.id   AF-A0A372JLE1-F1
#
_cell.length_a   1.000
_cell.length_b   1.000
_cell.length_c   1.000
_cell.angle_alpha   90.00
_cell.angle_beta   90.00
_cell.angle_gamma   90.00
#
_symmetry.space_group_name_H-M   'P 1'
#
loop_
_entity.id
_entity.type
_entity.pdbx_description
1 polymer ?
#
loop_
_entity_poly.entity_id
_entity_poly.type
_entity_poly.pdbx_seq_one_letter_code
_entity_poly.pdbx_strand_id
1 'polypeptide(L)'
;MRHARDGAAAAMSAASRVLVARGKSEPQEVENPDVAWGHRARDGVWVPTKDGQRIHIGVDLTAAETVPQVLRPTLRVFVGVDVDTDLVAQTTAHGVRLLTVVHGPNAPMEFRFPISLGDGLALEAMPSGGYDVVHLRYGATVGRFYNPWAGDSMFRQIKSDYVLDGPAIVMRVQHEGATYPVIADPSYAR
;
A
#
# COMPACT_ATOMS: atom_id res chain seq x y z
N MET A 1 21.07 -8.08 -12.93
CA MET A 1 20.71 -8.69 -11.62
C MET A 1 21.29 -7.95 -10.41
N ARG A 2 22.54 -7.44 -10.44
CA ARG A 2 23.12 -6.68 -9.29
C ARG A 2 22.37 -5.39 -8.97
N HIS A 3 22.15 -4.52 -9.97
CA HIS A 3 21.42 -3.26 -9.81
C HIS A 3 20.00 -3.40 -9.23
N ALA A 4 19.25 -4.45 -9.60
CA ALA A 4 17.90 -4.68 -9.08
C ALA A 4 17.91 -5.08 -7.59
N ARG A 5 18.89 -5.91 -7.17
CA ARG A 5 19.08 -6.28 -5.76
C ARG A 5 19.50 -5.09 -4.91
N ASP A 6 20.34 -4.23 -5.47
CA ASP A 6 20.77 -2.99 -4.81
C ASP A 6 19.58 -2.02 -4.62
N GLY A 7 18.69 -1.91 -5.63
CA GLY A 7 17.46 -1.12 -5.55
C GLY A 7 16.49 -1.62 -4.47
N ALA A 8 16.20 -2.92 -4.42
CA ALA A 8 15.29 -3.46 -3.41
C ALA A 8 15.81 -3.26 -1.97
N ALA A 9 17.13 -3.41 -1.76
CA ALA A 9 17.75 -3.13 -0.48
C ALA A 9 17.64 -1.64 -0.09
N ALA A 10 17.81 -0.72 -1.05
CA ALA A 10 17.67 0.71 -0.83
C ALA A 10 16.23 1.10 -0.45
N ALA A 11 15.23 0.60 -1.18
CA ALA A 11 13.82 0.81 -0.88
C ALA A 11 13.45 0.32 0.53
N MET A 12 13.90 -0.88 0.88
CA MET A 12 13.69 -1.44 2.23
C MET A 12 14.35 -0.61 3.32
N SER A 13 15.58 -0.15 3.10
CA SER A 13 16.29 0.71 4.05
C SER A 13 15.58 2.04 4.26
N ALA A 14 15.09 2.65 3.17
CA ALA A 14 14.28 3.86 3.22
C ALA A 14 13.00 3.67 4.06
N ALA A 15 12.18 2.68 3.70
CA ALA A 15 10.94 2.35 4.40
C ALA A 15 11.18 2.06 5.89
N SER A 16 12.17 1.24 6.20
CA SER A 16 12.46 0.81 7.58
C SER A 16 12.83 1.99 8.48
N ARG A 17 13.59 2.97 7.99
CA ARG A 17 13.98 4.15 8.78
C ARG A 17 12.75 4.96 9.21
N VAL A 18 11.83 5.24 8.29
CA VAL A 18 10.63 6.03 8.60
C VAL A 18 9.67 5.25 9.50
N LEU A 19 9.49 3.95 9.26
CA LEU A 19 8.65 3.09 10.10
C LEU A 19 9.15 3.01 11.55
N VAL A 20 10.47 2.85 11.75
CA VAL A 20 11.06 2.79 13.10
C VAL A 20 10.83 4.11 13.86
N ALA A 21 10.95 5.25 13.19
CA ALA A 21 10.70 6.55 13.80
C ALA A 21 9.24 6.76 14.23
N ARG A 22 8.28 6.10 13.56
CA ARG A 22 6.85 6.13 13.91
C ARG A 22 6.48 5.32 15.16
N GLY A 23 7.29 4.35 15.57
CA GLY A 23 7.09 3.60 16.82
C GLY A 23 6.16 2.38 16.72
N LYS A 24 5.55 1.98 17.85
CA LYS A 24 5.00 0.62 18.08
C LYS A 24 3.61 0.32 17.46
N SER A 25 3.05 1.21 16.65
CA SER A 25 1.70 1.04 16.08
C SER A 25 1.69 0.48 14.65
N GLU A 26 2.79 -0.12 14.23
CA GLU A 26 2.92 -0.70 12.89
C GLU A 26 2.30 -2.11 12.83
N PRO A 27 1.43 -2.41 11.84
CA PRO A 27 0.99 -3.74 11.48
C PRO A 27 2.15 -4.75 11.50
N GLN A 28 1.96 -5.82 12.26
CA GLN A 28 2.96 -6.88 12.33
C GLN A 28 2.98 -7.64 11.01
N GLU A 29 4.18 -7.77 10.44
CA GLU A 29 4.42 -8.64 9.30
C GLU A 29 4.37 -10.11 9.74
N VAL A 30 3.42 -10.85 9.20
CA VAL A 30 3.16 -12.26 9.55
C VAL A 30 2.68 -12.99 8.28
N GLU A 31 2.98 -14.29 8.17
CA GLU A 31 2.36 -15.12 7.14
C GLU A 31 0.85 -15.18 7.33
N ASN A 32 0.11 -15.00 6.24
CA ASN A 32 -1.33 -15.10 6.21
C ASN A 32 -1.74 -15.90 4.96
N PRO A 33 -2.21 -17.15 5.10
CA PRO A 33 -2.55 -18.00 3.96
C PRO A 33 -3.75 -17.48 3.16
N ASP A 34 -4.57 -16.61 3.75
CA ASP A 34 -5.72 -16.00 3.06
C ASP A 34 -5.29 -14.86 2.10
N VAL A 35 -4.06 -14.37 2.25
CA VAL A 35 -3.47 -13.34 1.37
C VAL A 35 -2.78 -14.02 0.19
N ALA A 36 -3.28 -13.78 -1.02
CA ALA A 36 -2.70 -14.32 -2.25
C ALA A 36 -2.23 -13.20 -3.15
N TRP A 37 -0.92 -13.09 -3.29
CA TRP A 37 -0.29 -12.11 -4.15
C TRP A 37 -0.17 -12.59 -5.58
N GLY A 38 -0.31 -11.66 -6.52
CA GLY A 38 -0.01 -11.88 -7.91
C GLY A 38 1.48 -12.04 -8.22
N HIS A 39 1.78 -12.46 -9.45
CA HIS A 39 3.16 -12.70 -9.91
C HIS A 39 3.83 -11.42 -10.44
N ARG A 40 3.03 -10.43 -10.84
CA ARG A 40 3.47 -9.11 -11.33
C ARG A 40 2.76 -7.99 -10.56
N ALA A 41 3.25 -6.76 -10.72
CA ALA A 41 2.66 -5.57 -10.10
C ALA A 41 1.16 -5.42 -10.44
N ARG A 42 0.80 -5.55 -11.73
CA ARG A 42 -0.60 -5.47 -12.19
C ARG A 42 -1.55 -6.51 -11.58
N ASP A 43 -1.01 -7.65 -11.17
CA ASP A 43 -1.82 -8.77 -10.69
C ASP A 43 -2.33 -8.49 -9.26
N GLY A 44 -1.77 -7.48 -8.58
CA GLY A 44 -2.21 -7.01 -7.28
C GLY A 44 -2.17 -8.08 -6.19
N VAL A 45 -3.13 -8.00 -5.27
CA VAL A 45 -3.25 -8.92 -4.15
C VAL A 45 -4.71 -9.18 -3.78
N TRP A 46 -5.03 -10.43 -3.52
CA TRP A 46 -6.28 -10.83 -2.91
C TRP A 46 -6.12 -10.92 -1.40
N VAL A 47 -7.02 -10.27 -0.66
CA VAL A 47 -7.00 -10.21 0.81
C VAL A 47 -8.36 -10.58 1.38
N PRO A 48 -8.41 -11.20 2.58
CA PRO A 48 -9.67 -11.60 3.18
C PRO A 48 -10.46 -10.41 3.74
N THR A 49 -11.77 -10.61 3.90
CA THR A 49 -12.64 -9.82 4.78
C THR A 49 -12.98 -10.64 6.03
N LYS A 50 -13.59 -10.00 7.03
CA LYS A 50 -13.94 -10.62 8.33
C LYS A 50 -15.03 -11.69 8.19
N ASP A 51 -15.90 -11.55 7.20
CA ASP A 51 -16.98 -12.49 6.90
C ASP A 51 -16.54 -13.63 5.95
N GLY A 52 -15.24 -13.72 5.64
CA GLY A 52 -14.67 -14.81 4.84
C GLY A 52 -14.74 -14.60 3.33
N GLN A 53 -15.27 -13.48 2.85
CA GLN A 53 -15.11 -13.07 1.46
C GLN A 53 -13.67 -12.61 1.18
N ARG A 54 -13.40 -12.22 -0.06
CA ARG A 54 -12.13 -11.66 -0.49
C ARG A 54 -12.36 -10.41 -1.31
N ILE A 55 -11.45 -9.45 -1.17
CA ILE A 55 -11.35 -8.30 -2.08
C ILE A 55 -10.02 -8.37 -2.81
N HIS A 56 -9.96 -7.75 -3.98
CA HIS A 56 -8.72 -7.54 -4.71
C HIS A 56 -8.28 -6.10 -4.58
N ILE A 57 -7.00 -5.91 -4.28
CA ILE A 57 -6.33 -4.62 -4.27
C ILE A 57 -5.30 -4.65 -5.41
N GLY A 58 -5.61 -3.97 -6.51
CA GLY A 58 -4.71 -3.72 -7.60
C GLY A 58 -3.71 -2.60 -7.27
N VAL A 59 -2.66 -2.52 -8.08
CA VAL A 59 -1.75 -1.37 -8.07
C VAL A 59 -1.61 -0.89 -9.50
N ASP A 60 -2.10 0.32 -9.77
CA ASP A 60 -2.06 0.93 -11.09
C ASP A 60 -0.76 1.75 -11.21
N LEU A 61 0.17 1.22 -12.00
CA LEU A 61 1.57 1.65 -12.06
C LEU A 61 2.02 1.74 -13.52
N THR A 62 2.88 2.71 -13.83
CA THR A 62 3.45 2.85 -15.18
C THR A 62 4.21 1.59 -15.61
N ALA A 63 4.99 0.97 -14.71
CA ALA A 63 5.71 -0.28 -14.96
C ALA A 63 4.91 -1.52 -14.49
N ALA A 64 3.68 -1.67 -14.98
CA ALA A 64 2.74 -2.72 -14.57
C ALA A 64 3.23 -4.18 -14.79
N GLU A 65 4.24 -4.41 -15.64
CA GLU A 65 4.85 -5.73 -15.88
C GLU A 65 5.98 -6.09 -14.89
N THR A 66 6.35 -5.18 -13.98
CA THR A 66 7.45 -5.39 -13.05
C THR A 66 7.22 -6.63 -12.19
N VAL A 67 8.19 -7.53 -12.23
CA VAL A 67 8.26 -8.72 -11.39
C VAL A 67 8.88 -8.33 -10.05
N PRO A 68 8.26 -8.69 -8.91
CA PRO A 68 8.81 -8.31 -7.62
C PRO A 68 10.08 -9.10 -7.31
N GLN A 69 10.99 -8.45 -6.60
CA GLN A 69 11.97 -9.17 -5.81
C GLN A 69 11.31 -9.66 -4.52
N VAL A 70 11.02 -10.95 -4.44
CA VAL A 70 10.52 -11.60 -3.23
C VAL A 70 11.69 -11.79 -2.27
N LEU A 71 11.65 -11.10 -1.13
CA LEU A 71 12.70 -11.18 -0.11
C LEU A 71 12.43 -12.30 0.89
N ARG A 72 11.14 -12.53 1.19
CA ARG A 72 10.58 -13.63 1.98
C ARG A 72 9.07 -13.76 1.70
N PRO A 73 8.37 -14.82 2.10
CA PRO A 73 6.96 -15.04 1.73
C PRO A 73 6.05 -13.83 1.99
N THR A 74 6.31 -13.12 3.07
CA THR A 74 5.54 -11.95 3.55
C THR A 74 6.02 -10.61 3.00
N LEU A 75 7.15 -10.53 2.31
CA LEU A 75 7.76 -9.26 1.90
C LEU A 75 8.32 -9.32 0.49
N ARG A 76 7.92 -8.34 -0.32
CA ARG A 76 8.36 -8.19 -1.71
C ARG A 76 8.55 -6.73 -2.07
N VAL A 77 9.44 -6.48 -3.01
CA VAL A 77 9.75 -5.12 -3.49
C VAL A 77 9.61 -5.08 -5.00
N PHE A 78 8.88 -4.09 -5.49
CA PHE A 78 8.80 -3.75 -6.90
C PHE A 78 9.62 -2.47 -7.10
N VAL A 79 10.75 -2.60 -7.80
CA VAL A 79 11.68 -1.48 -8.06
C VAL A 79 11.30 -0.82 -9.37
N GLY A 80 11.27 0.51 -9.39
CA GLY A 80 10.96 1.32 -10.57
C GLY A 80 9.55 1.08 -11.08
N VAL A 81 8.56 1.12 -10.17
CA VAL A 81 7.14 0.98 -10.54
C VAL A 81 6.60 2.22 -11.26
N ASP A 82 7.20 3.38 -10.98
CA ASP A 82 6.98 4.64 -11.68
C ASP A 82 8.27 5.49 -11.62
N VAL A 83 8.24 6.70 -12.19
CA VAL A 83 9.31 7.70 -12.06
C VAL A 83 9.64 7.91 -10.59
N ASP A 84 10.91 7.74 -10.24
CA ASP A 84 11.43 7.91 -8.88
C ASP A 84 10.61 7.16 -7.80
N THR A 85 9.96 6.05 -8.15
CA THR A 85 9.01 5.36 -7.26
C THR A 85 9.25 3.86 -7.20
N ASP A 86 9.37 3.32 -5.98
CA ASP A 86 9.32 1.89 -5.69
C ASP A 86 8.09 1.54 -4.85
N LEU A 87 7.71 0.26 -4.82
CA LEU A 87 6.67 -0.27 -3.96
C LEU A 87 7.21 -1.40 -3.08
N VAL A 88 7.03 -1.27 -1.77
CA VAL A 88 7.32 -2.31 -0.78
C VAL A 88 6.00 -2.88 -0.27
N ALA A 89 5.76 -4.16 -0.56
CA ALA A 89 4.51 -4.84 -0.27
C ALA A 89 4.70 -5.89 0.84
N GLN A 90 3.87 -5.82 1.87
CA GLN A 90 3.93 -6.64 3.07
C GLN A 90 2.61 -7.35 3.33
N THR A 91 2.67 -8.65 3.63
CA THR A 91 1.57 -9.37 4.27
C THR A 91 1.55 -9.05 5.76
N THR A 92 0.37 -8.77 6.30
CA THR A 92 0.15 -8.54 7.73
C THR A 92 -0.83 -9.57 8.29
N ALA A 93 -0.91 -9.66 9.62
CA ALA A 93 -1.82 -10.60 10.30
C ALA A 93 -3.29 -10.47 9.83
N HIS A 94 -3.72 -9.28 9.42
CA HIS A 94 -5.12 -8.99 9.07
C HIS A 94 -5.30 -8.52 7.63
N GLY A 95 -4.25 -8.42 6.83
CA GLY A 95 -4.35 -7.95 5.44
C GLY A 95 -2.99 -7.66 4.84
N VAL A 96 -2.82 -6.45 4.32
CA VAL A 96 -1.60 -6.04 3.61
C VAL A 96 -1.24 -4.59 3.88
N ARG A 97 0.01 -4.27 3.57
CA ARG A 97 0.56 -2.92 3.52
C ARG A 97 1.32 -2.74 2.21
N LEU A 98 1.14 -1.59 1.56
CA LEU A 98 1.68 -1.29 0.23
C LEU A 98 2.47 0.02 0.26
N LEU A 99 3.65 0.03 0.89
CA LEU A 99 4.44 1.25 1.06
C LEU A 99 4.99 1.76 -0.26
N THR A 100 4.61 2.97 -0.64
CA THR A 100 5.22 3.70 -1.74
C THR A 100 6.48 4.40 -1.26
N VAL A 101 7.60 4.15 -1.94
CA VAL A 101 8.87 4.83 -1.69
C VAL A 101 9.10 5.84 -2.82
N VAL A 102 9.02 7.12 -2.48
CA VAL A 102 9.18 8.26 -3.37
C VAL A 102 10.61 8.78 -3.22
N HIS A 103 11.43 8.65 -4.26
CA HIS A 103 12.87 8.96 -4.22
C HIS A 103 13.22 10.41 -4.56
N GLY A 104 12.33 11.14 -5.22
CA GLY A 104 12.66 12.46 -5.74
C GLY A 104 11.45 13.33 -6.15
N PRO A 105 11.72 14.58 -6.54
CA PRO A 105 10.70 15.57 -6.89
C PRO A 105 9.96 15.29 -8.21
N ASN A 106 10.47 14.40 -9.05
CA ASN A 106 9.82 14.05 -10.31
C ASN A 106 8.82 12.89 -10.18
N ALA A 107 8.74 12.29 -8.99
CA ALA A 107 7.78 11.23 -8.73
C ALA A 107 6.32 11.74 -8.79
N PRO A 108 5.36 10.85 -9.12
CA PRO A 108 3.94 11.20 -9.07
C PRO A 108 3.48 11.59 -7.66
N MET A 109 2.47 12.46 -7.59
CA MET A 109 1.79 12.80 -6.33
C MET A 109 0.56 11.94 -6.04
N GLU A 110 0.09 11.16 -7.02
CA GLU A 110 -1.09 10.30 -6.91
C GLU A 110 -0.71 8.85 -7.16
N PHE A 111 -1.09 7.98 -6.23
CA PHE A 111 -0.87 6.53 -6.31
C PHE A 111 -2.23 5.82 -6.29
N ARG A 112 -2.53 5.08 -7.35
CA ARG A 112 -3.88 4.54 -7.60
C ARG A 112 -3.94 3.05 -7.27
N PHE A 113 -4.93 2.67 -6.48
CA PHE A 113 -5.18 1.30 -6.06
C PHE A 113 -6.59 0.87 -6.48
N PRO A 114 -6.76 0.25 -7.66
CA PRO A 114 -8.04 -0.32 -8.08
C PRO A 114 -8.54 -1.37 -7.07
N ILE A 115 -9.79 -1.25 -6.64
CA ILE A 115 -10.40 -2.17 -5.67
C ILE A 115 -11.49 -2.97 -6.37
N SER A 116 -11.41 -4.30 -6.31
CA SER A 116 -12.53 -5.18 -6.69
C SER A 116 -13.14 -5.77 -5.43
N LEU A 117 -14.42 -5.50 -5.22
CA LEU A 117 -15.19 -5.95 -4.07
C LEU A 117 -16.03 -7.18 -4.45
N GLY A 118 -16.25 -8.07 -3.49
CA GLY A 118 -17.22 -9.16 -3.62
C GLY A 118 -18.67 -8.66 -3.65
N ASP A 119 -19.59 -9.52 -4.06
CA ASP A 119 -21.02 -9.19 -4.13
C ASP A 119 -21.56 -8.73 -2.77
N GLY A 120 -22.31 -7.63 -2.78
CA GLY A 120 -22.89 -7.07 -1.57
C GLY A 120 -21.91 -6.32 -0.66
N LEU A 121 -20.67 -6.08 -1.11
CA LEU A 121 -19.72 -5.22 -0.42
C LEU A 121 -19.67 -3.81 -1.05
N ALA A 122 -19.41 -2.80 -0.23
CA ALA A 122 -19.21 -1.42 -0.66
C ALA A 122 -18.09 -0.73 0.14
N LEU A 123 -17.55 0.36 -0.39
CA LEU A 123 -16.66 1.26 0.35
C LEU A 123 -17.46 2.42 0.94
N GLU A 124 -17.28 2.67 2.24
CA GLU A 124 -17.85 3.82 2.94
C GLU A 124 -16.74 4.70 3.50
N ALA A 125 -16.79 6.00 3.20
CA ALA A 125 -15.81 6.96 3.68
C ALA A 125 -15.92 7.15 5.20
N MET A 126 -14.79 7.14 5.90
CA MET A 126 -14.73 7.44 7.32
C MET A 126 -14.38 8.90 7.59
N PRO A 127 -14.88 9.52 8.68
CA PRO A 127 -14.44 10.85 9.11
C PRO A 127 -12.93 10.96 9.37
N SER A 128 -12.24 9.84 9.61
CA SER A 128 -10.79 9.77 9.79
C SER A 128 -9.98 9.86 8.48
N GLY A 129 -10.65 9.83 7.32
CA GLY A 129 -10.01 9.88 5.99
C GLY A 129 -9.65 8.53 5.38
N GLY A 130 -10.04 7.42 6.02
CA GLY A 130 -9.97 6.07 5.45
C GLY A 130 -11.31 5.60 4.85
N TYR A 131 -11.40 4.32 4.50
CA TYR A 131 -12.64 3.67 4.04
C TYR A 131 -12.91 2.38 4.79
N ASP A 132 -14.17 2.17 5.16
CA ASP A 132 -14.68 0.86 5.59
C ASP A 132 -15.14 0.07 4.37
N VAL A 133 -14.83 -1.22 4.36
CA VAL A 133 -15.49 -2.21 3.52
C VAL A 133 -16.69 -2.72 4.30
N VAL A 134 -17.89 -2.37 3.86
CA VAL A 134 -19.14 -2.73 4.52
C VAL A 134 -19.90 -3.78 3.74
N HIS A 135 -20.57 -4.68 4.46
CA HIS A 135 -21.51 -5.61 3.83
C HIS A 135 -22.93 -5.04 3.85
N LEU A 136 -23.48 -4.75 2.67
CA LEU A 136 -24.74 -4.02 2.48
C LEU A 136 -25.96 -4.70 3.12
N ARG A 137 -25.99 -6.04 3.14
CA ARG A 137 -27.12 -6.79 3.75
C ARG A 137 -27.30 -6.54 5.25
N TYR A 138 -26.20 -6.41 6.00
CA TYR A 138 -26.23 -6.34 7.47
C TYR A 138 -25.52 -5.11 8.03
N GLY A 139 -25.00 -4.23 7.16
CA GLY A 139 -24.42 -2.93 7.53
C GLY A 139 -23.18 -3.00 8.42
N ALA A 140 -22.47 -4.14 8.43
CA ALA A 140 -21.28 -4.28 9.27
C ALA A 140 -19.99 -4.08 8.46
N THR A 141 -19.01 -3.43 9.08
CA THR A 141 -17.64 -3.33 8.60
C THR A 141 -16.98 -4.71 8.62
N VAL A 142 -16.55 -5.17 7.45
CA VAL A 142 -15.86 -6.46 7.24
C VAL A 142 -14.40 -6.28 6.77
N GLY A 143 -13.96 -5.02 6.61
CA GLY A 143 -12.57 -4.66 6.40
C GLY A 143 -12.41 -3.14 6.36
N ARG A 144 -11.17 -2.67 6.32
CA ARG A 144 -10.85 -1.25 6.43
C ARG A 144 -9.56 -0.92 5.70
N PHE A 145 -9.61 0.16 4.92
CA PHE A 145 -8.45 0.92 4.49
C PHE A 145 -8.22 2.04 5.50
N TYR A 146 -7.13 1.94 6.27
CA TYR A 146 -6.79 2.96 7.26
C TYR A 146 -6.41 4.27 6.58
N ASN A 147 -6.62 5.38 7.29
CA ASN A 147 -6.22 6.70 6.82
C ASN A 147 -4.75 6.67 6.35
N PRO A 148 -4.45 7.26 5.18
CA PRO A 148 -3.10 7.24 4.67
C PRO A 148 -2.24 8.11 5.56
N TRP A 149 -0.96 7.78 5.60
CA TRP A 149 0.06 8.66 6.14
C TRP A 149 1.26 8.70 5.22
N ALA A 150 2.01 9.81 5.29
CA ALA A 150 3.30 9.91 4.64
C ALA A 150 4.32 10.60 5.57
N GLY A 151 5.58 10.24 5.41
CA GLY A 151 6.70 10.79 6.18
C GLY A 151 7.97 10.84 5.36
N ASP A 152 8.75 11.91 5.54
CA ASP A 152 10.00 12.12 4.81
C ASP A 152 11.22 11.52 5.55
N SER A 153 12.41 11.63 4.97
CA SER A 153 13.63 11.04 5.55
C SER A 153 14.15 11.75 6.80
N MET A 154 13.59 12.93 7.11
CA MET A 154 13.80 13.66 8.37
C MET A 154 12.65 13.39 9.37
N PHE A 155 11.79 12.40 9.08
CA PHE A 155 10.64 11.99 9.88
C PHE A 155 9.56 13.06 10.03
N ARG A 156 9.54 14.05 9.13
CA ARG A 156 8.49 15.07 9.10
C ARG A 156 7.26 14.48 8.44
N GLN A 157 6.10 14.76 9.03
CA GLN A 157 4.83 14.33 8.45
C GLN A 157 4.58 15.05 7.13
N ILE A 158 4.23 14.28 6.11
CA ILE A 158 3.80 14.78 4.80
C ILE A 158 2.29 14.61 4.72
N LYS A 159 1.61 15.64 4.20
CA LYS A 159 0.17 15.59 4.03
C LYS A 159 -0.19 14.53 3.00
N SER A 160 -1.09 13.63 3.40
CA SER A 160 -1.64 12.59 2.54
C SER A 160 -3.12 12.40 2.80
N ASP A 161 -3.88 12.14 1.76
CA ASP A 161 -5.32 11.89 1.82
C ASP A 161 -5.73 10.87 0.74
N TYR A 162 -6.92 10.30 0.90
CA TYR A 162 -7.51 9.48 -0.14
C TYR A 162 -8.67 10.20 -0.82
N VAL A 163 -8.85 9.88 -2.10
CA VAL A 163 -10.07 10.16 -2.85
C VAL A 163 -10.51 8.90 -3.59
N LEU A 164 -11.82 8.67 -3.68
CA LEU A 164 -12.36 7.64 -4.56
C LEU A 164 -12.49 8.16 -5.99
N ASP A 165 -12.01 7.37 -6.93
CA ASP A 165 -12.18 7.59 -8.37
C ASP A 165 -12.67 6.29 -9.01
N GLY A 166 -13.99 6.21 -9.22
CA GLY A 166 -14.65 4.98 -9.62
C GLY A 166 -14.40 3.85 -8.60
N PRO A 167 -13.88 2.68 -9.03
CA PRO A 167 -13.54 1.58 -8.12
C PRO A 167 -12.14 1.72 -7.49
N ALA A 168 -11.41 2.82 -7.71
CA ALA A 168 -10.06 2.99 -7.20
C ALA A 168 -10.01 3.90 -5.97
N ILE A 169 -9.19 3.52 -4.99
CA ILE A 169 -8.70 4.44 -3.96
C ILE A 169 -7.45 5.11 -4.49
N VAL A 170 -7.46 6.44 -4.60
CA VAL A 170 -6.31 7.26 -5.01
C VAL A 170 -5.70 7.88 -3.76
N MET A 171 -4.45 7.51 -3.45
CA MET A 171 -3.67 8.14 -2.39
C MET A 171 -2.92 9.34 -2.95
N ARG A 172 -3.18 10.52 -2.40
CA ARG A 172 -2.48 11.76 -2.72
C ARG A 172 -1.41 12.01 -1.68
N VAL A 173 -0.20 12.39 -2.12
CA VAL A 173 0.94 12.67 -1.24
C VAL A 173 1.58 14.00 -1.66
N GLN A 174 1.48 15.02 -0.81
CA GLN A 174 1.98 16.36 -1.09
C GLN A 174 3.48 16.47 -0.76
N HIS A 175 4.32 15.76 -1.51
CA HIS A 175 5.74 15.58 -1.19
C HIS A 175 6.68 16.64 -1.80
N GLU A 176 6.16 17.65 -2.49
CA GLU A 176 6.98 18.76 -3.01
C GLU A 176 7.73 19.47 -1.86
N GLY A 177 9.04 19.68 -2.05
CA GLY A 177 9.89 20.32 -1.04
C GLY A 177 10.24 19.44 0.18
N ALA A 178 9.82 18.17 0.20
CA ALA A 178 10.18 17.22 1.25
C ALA A 178 11.66 16.83 1.19
N THR A 179 12.18 16.22 2.27
CA THR A 179 13.51 15.59 2.23
C THR A 179 13.34 14.12 1.86
N TYR A 180 13.80 13.76 0.67
CA TYR A 180 13.64 12.42 0.13
C TYR A 180 14.54 11.36 0.81
N PRO A 181 14.17 10.07 0.76
CA PRO A 181 12.90 9.56 0.24
C PRO A 181 11.71 9.87 1.14
N VAL A 182 10.52 10.01 0.54
CA VAL A 182 9.24 10.04 1.24
C VAL A 182 8.63 8.65 1.21
N ILE A 183 8.11 8.20 2.35
CA ILE A 183 7.40 6.93 2.50
C ILE A 183 5.93 7.24 2.71
N ALA A 184 5.06 6.63 1.90
CA ALA A 184 3.62 6.73 2.03
C ALA A 184 2.99 5.34 2.19
N ASP A 185 1.98 5.22 3.05
CA ASP A 185 1.40 3.93 3.43
C ASP A 185 -0.12 3.95 3.30
N PRO A 186 -0.63 3.20 2.32
CA PRO A 186 -1.92 2.56 2.41
C PRO A 186 -1.80 1.17 3.04
N SER A 187 -2.61 0.95 4.09
CA SER A 187 -2.77 -0.34 4.73
C SER A 187 -4.23 -0.77 4.78
N TYR A 188 -4.44 -2.07 4.56
CA TYR A 188 -5.74 -2.72 4.65
C TYR A 188 -5.71 -3.81 5.74
N ALA A 189 -6.79 -3.89 6.52
CA ALA A 189 -7.05 -5.00 7.42
C ALA A 189 -8.53 -5.41 7.41
N ARG A 190 -8.81 -6.70 7.60
CA ARG A 190 -10.15 -7.24 7.88
C ARG A 190 -10.62 -7.02 9.33
#